data_AF-A0A2D7K3X6-F1
#
_entry.id   AF-A0A2D7K3X6-F1
#
_cell.length_a   1.000
_cell.length_b   1.000
_cell.length_c   1.000
_cell.angle_alpha   90.00
_cell.angle_beta   90.00
_cell.angle_gamma   90.00
#
_symmetry.space_group_name_H-M   'P 1'
#
loop_
_entity.id
_entity.type
_entity.pdbx_description
1 polymer ?
#
loop_
_entity_poly.entity_id
_entity_poly.type
_entity_poly.pdbx_seq_one_letter_code
_entity_poly.pdbx_strand_id
1 'polypeptide(L)'
;MNRPQVLKVLMEYFDKKGKILSIDEYKAADDAPMRFMVAKRAFGSWARMEQMAKTAGWEDTPVAPKPAPKPKAKPAPKKAVKKGK
;
A
#
# COMPACT_ATOMS: atom_id res chain seq x y z
N MET A 1 15.67 -4.13 -8.65
CA MET A 1 14.41 -3.59 -8.11
C MET A 1 14.65 -3.08 -6.70
N ASN A 2 14.30 -1.83 -6.42
CA ASN A 2 14.48 -1.21 -5.11
C ASN A 2 13.27 -1.51 -4.21
N ARG A 3 13.48 -1.72 -2.91
CA ARG A 3 12.43 -2.04 -1.92
C ARG A 3 11.14 -1.19 -2.03
N PRO A 4 11.20 0.15 -2.16
CA PRO A 4 9.98 0.96 -2.29
C PRO A 4 9.21 0.74 -3.61
N GLN A 5 9.90 0.42 -4.71
CA GLN A 5 9.22 0.10 -5.97
C GLN A 5 8.51 -1.24 -5.91
N VAL A 6 9.14 -2.26 -5.31
CA VAL A 6 8.51 -3.56 -5.10
C VAL A 6 7.27 -3.41 -4.23
N LEU A 7 7.32 -2.57 -3.19
CA LEU A 7 6.17 -2.29 -2.34
C LEU A 7 5.02 -1.67 -3.14
N LYS A 8 5.30 -0.65 -3.95
CA LYS A 8 4.28 0.00 -4.77
C LYS A 8 3.60 -0.97 -5.73
N VAL A 9 4.38 -1.77 -6.45
CA VAL A 9 3.86 -2.77 -7.41
C VAL A 9 3.00 -3.82 -6.71
N LEU A 10 3.43 -4.30 -5.54
CA LEU A 10 2.65 -5.23 -4.73
C LEU A 10 1.37 -4.60 -4.19
N MET A 11 1.42 -3.36 -3.71
CA MET A 11 0.24 -2.65 -3.21
C MET A 11 -0.81 -2.47 -4.31
N GLU A 12 -0.42 -2.05 -5.52
CA GLU A 12 -1.36 -1.95 -6.65
C GLU A 12 -1.95 -3.31 -7.05
N TYR A 13 -1.17 -4.39 -6.93
CA TYR A 13 -1.66 -5.74 -7.20
C TYR A 13 -2.67 -6.22 -6.14
N PHE A 14 -2.36 -5.99 -4.86
CA PHE A 14 -3.29 -6.29 -3.76
C PHE A 14 -4.53 -5.40 -3.81
N ASP A 15 -4.43 -4.19 -4.36
CA ASP A 15 -5.56 -3.30 -4.59
C ASP A 15 -6.54 -3.80 -5.62
N LYS A 16 -6.04 -4.31 -6.74
CA LYS A 16 -6.88 -5.01 -7.71
C LYS A 16 -7.55 -6.25 -7.12
N LYS A 17 -6.92 -6.92 -6.15
CA LYS A 17 -7.46 -8.11 -5.48
C LYS A 17 -8.37 -7.78 -4.29
N GLY A 18 -8.33 -6.54 -3.78
CA GLY A 18 -9.06 -6.10 -2.59
C GLY A 18 -8.58 -6.73 -1.27
N LYS A 19 -7.49 -7.50 -1.28
CA LYS A 19 -6.90 -8.15 -0.10
C LYS A 19 -5.40 -8.36 -0.29
N ILE A 20 -4.67 -8.43 0.83
CA ILE A 20 -3.27 -8.86 0.81
C ILE A 20 -3.27 -10.38 0.65
N LEU A 21 -2.68 -10.87 -0.43
CA LEU A 21 -2.61 -12.31 -0.66
C LEU A 21 -1.61 -12.94 0.32
N SER A 22 -2.02 -14.05 0.91
CA SER A 22 -1.11 -14.92 1.65
C SER A 22 -0.05 -15.51 0.73
N ILE A 23 1.03 -16.05 1.31
CA ILE A 23 2.15 -16.65 0.56
C ILE A 23 1.67 -17.67 -0.48
N ASP A 24 0.72 -18.51 -0.09
CA ASP A 24 0.18 -19.58 -0.95
C ASP A 24 -0.64 -19.00 -2.10
N GLU A 25 -1.58 -18.10 -1.80
CA GLU A 25 -2.38 -17.40 -2.82
C GLU A 25 -1.53 -16.58 -3.79
N TYR A 26 -0.45 -15.95 -3.30
CA TYR A 26 0.46 -15.19 -4.15
C TYR A 26 1.31 -16.09 -5.04
N LYS A 27 1.69 -17.28 -4.56
CA LYS A 27 2.41 -18.28 -5.38
C LYS A 27 1.51 -18.95 -6.41
N ALA A 28 0.24 -19.17 -6.06
CA ALA A 28 -0.76 -19.74 -6.95
C ALA A 28 -1.27 -18.73 -7.99
N ALA A 29 -1.07 -17.43 -7.74
CA ALA A 29 -1.42 -16.38 -8.68
C ALA A 29 -0.41 -16.30 -9.83
N ASP A 30 -0.83 -16.76 -11.01
CA ASP A 30 -0.01 -16.69 -12.23
C ASP A 30 0.15 -15.24 -12.74
N ASP A 31 -0.84 -14.39 -12.47
CA ASP A 31 -0.85 -12.95 -12.81
C ASP A 31 -0.03 -12.08 -11.84
N ALA A 32 0.78 -12.69 -10.96
CA ALA A 32 1.58 -11.92 -10.02
C ALA A 32 2.61 -11.05 -10.78
N PRO A 33 2.74 -9.75 -10.44
CA PRO A 33 3.64 -8.85 -11.15
C PRO A 33 5.12 -9.22 -10.98
N MET A 34 5.44 -10.09 -10.02
CA MET A 34 6.76 -10.69 -9.89
C MET A 34 6.70 -12.03 -9.14
N ARG A 35 7.77 -12.82 -9.26
CA ARG A 35 7.92 -14.07 -8.49
C ARG A 35 8.04 -13.81 -6.99
N PHE A 36 7.40 -14.65 -6.18
CA PHE A 36 7.45 -14.61 -4.71
C PHE A 36 8.88 -14.47 -4.13
N MET A 37 9.87 -15.17 -4.69
CA MET A 37 11.26 -15.06 -4.22
C MET A 37 11.82 -13.64 -4.34
N VAL A 38 11.47 -12.90 -5.38
CA VAL A 38 12.00 -11.55 -5.60
C VAL A 38 11.34 -10.56 -4.65
N ALA A 39 10.02 -10.69 -4.44
CA ALA A 39 9.29 -9.92 -3.45
C ALA A 39 9.83 -10.21 -2.04
N LYS A 40 9.93 -11.49 -1.65
CA LYS A 40 10.48 -11.90 -0.35
C LYS A 40 11.90 -11.36 -0.13
N ARG A 41 12.76 -11.40 -1.15
CA ARG A 41 14.14 -10.89 -1.06
C ARG A 41 14.20 -9.38 -0.81
N ALA A 42 13.23 -8.61 -1.31
CA ALA A 42 13.18 -7.16 -1.09
C ALA A 42 12.78 -6.77 0.34
N PHE A 43 11.92 -7.56 1.01
CA PHE A 43 11.43 -7.27 2.36
C PHE A 43 12.11 -8.11 3.47
N GLY A 44 12.80 -9.18 3.11
CA GLY A 44 13.39 -10.17 4.02
C GLY A 44 12.38 -11.22 4.51
N SER A 45 11.13 -10.81 4.78
CA SER A 45 10.04 -11.71 5.16
C SER A 45 8.70 -11.21 4.62
N TRP A 46 7.82 -12.15 4.24
CA TRP A 46 6.46 -11.84 3.79
C TRP A 46 5.63 -11.21 4.92
N ALA A 47 5.78 -11.70 6.15
CA ALA A 47 5.13 -11.13 7.33
C ALA A 47 5.48 -9.65 7.56
N ARG A 48 6.71 -9.23 7.20
CA ARG A 48 7.11 -7.82 7.29
C ARG A 48 6.45 -6.97 6.22
N MET A 49 6.21 -7.54 5.03
CA MET A 49 5.46 -6.89 3.96
C MET A 49 3.99 -6.72 4.37
N GLU A 50 3.38 -7.77 4.94
CA GLU A 50 2.01 -7.70 5.48
C GLU A 50 1.88 -6.66 6.59
N GLN A 51 2.84 -6.60 7.53
CA GLN A 51 2.88 -5.55 8.54
C GLN A 51 3.02 -4.16 7.94
N MET A 52 3.90 -3.97 6.94
CA MET A 52 4.02 -2.66 6.28
C MET A 52 2.72 -2.26 5.58
N ALA A 53 2.05 -3.20 4.91
CA ALA A 53 0.77 -2.96 4.29
C ALA A 53 -0.30 -2.57 5.33
N LYS A 54 -0.41 -3.31 6.44
CA LYS A 54 -1.29 -2.95 7.56
C LYS A 54 -1.00 -1.56 8.12
N THR A 55 0.28 -1.23 8.36
CA THR A 55 0.67 0.12 8.83
C THR A 55 0.39 1.22 7.80
N ALA A 56 0.31 0.89 6.52
CA ALA A 56 -0.09 1.81 5.45
C ALA A 56 -1.61 1.99 5.35
N GLY A 57 -2.40 1.33 6.23
CA GLY A 57 -3.86 1.42 6.25
C GLY A 57 -4.57 0.40 5.34
N TRP A 58 -3.87 -0.64 4.90
CA TRP A 58 -4.46 -1.82 4.28
C TRP A 58 -4.93 -2.79 5.36
N GLU A 59 -6.10 -2.50 5.93
CA GLU A 59 -6.81 -3.48 6.75
C GLU A 59 -7.56 -4.44 5.84
N ASP A 60 -7.41 -5.74 6.13
CA ASP A 60 -8.13 -6.86 5.53
C ASP A 60 -9.63 -6.63 5.72
N THR A 61 -10.25 -5.92 4.77
CA THR A 61 -11.67 -5.60 4.81
C THR A 61 -12.32 -6.36 3.66
N PRO A 62 -13.20 -7.34 3.92
CA PRO A 62 -13.96 -7.95 2.86
C PRO A 62 -14.89 -6.90 2.22
N VAL A 63 -14.65 -6.64 0.93
CA VAL A 63 -15.56 -6.03 -0.08
C VAL A 63 -15.96 -4.56 0.12
N ALA A 64 -15.49 -3.68 -0.77
CA ALA A 64 -16.22 -2.56 -1.41
C ALA A 64 -15.20 -1.67 -2.16
N PRO A 65 -15.51 -1.10 -3.34
CA PRO A 65 -14.58 -0.28 -4.10
C PRO A 65 -14.13 0.90 -3.25
N LYS A 66 -12.89 0.87 -2.76
CA LYS A 66 -12.35 1.97 -1.96
C LYS A 66 -11.82 3.02 -2.94
N PRO A 67 -12.38 4.23 -2.94
CA PRO A 67 -12.04 5.27 -3.90
C PRO A 67 -10.57 5.66 -3.78
N ALA A 68 -10.01 6.03 -4.93
CA ALA A 68 -8.67 6.58 -5.12
C ALA A 68 -8.21 7.47 -3.94
N PRO A 69 -6.90 7.45 -3.61
CA PRO A 69 -6.36 8.11 -2.43
C PRO A 69 -6.81 9.58 -2.37
N LYS A 70 -7.67 9.88 -1.39
CA LYS A 70 -7.96 11.26 -0.99
C LYS A 70 -6.63 11.94 -0.65
N PRO A 71 -6.24 13.03 -1.33
CA PRO A 71 -5.05 13.77 -0.95
C PRO A 71 -5.20 14.21 0.50
N LYS A 72 -4.17 13.91 1.31
CA LYS A 72 -4.06 14.31 2.71
C LYS A 72 -4.38 15.79 2.83
N ALA A 73 -5.45 16.08 3.57
CA ALA A 73 -5.74 17.41 4.08
C ALA A 73 -4.51 17.94 4.81
N LYS A 74 -3.93 19.04 4.32
CA LYS A 74 -3.11 19.91 5.14
C LYS A 74 -4.07 20.66 6.07
N PRO A 75 -3.89 20.60 7.40
CA PRO A 75 -4.71 21.36 8.33
C PRO A 75 -4.51 22.86 8.08
N ALA A 76 -5.62 23.59 8.03
CA ALA A 76 -5.64 25.04 7.94
C ALA A 76 -4.96 25.68 9.17
N PRO A 77 -4.11 26.70 9.00
CA PRO A 77 -3.93 27.72 10.01
C PRO A 77 -4.98 28.83 9.83
N LYS A 78 -5.61 29.14 10.95
CA LYS A 78 -6.67 30.12 11.16
C LYS A 78 -6.18 31.57 10.95
N LYS A 79 -7.15 32.43 10.63
CA LYS A 79 -7.17 33.91 10.70
C LYS A 79 -6.22 34.55 11.72
N ALA A 80 -5.48 35.58 11.27
CA ALA A 80 -5.20 36.88 11.93
C ALA A 80 -4.06 37.58 11.14
N VAL A 81 -3.89 38.90 10.94
CA VAL A 81 -4.58 40.17 11.24
C VAL A 81 -3.77 41.25 10.46
N LYS A 82 -4.45 42.23 9.85
CA LYS A 82 -4.11 43.66 9.57
C LYS A 82 -2.72 44.13 9.02
N LYS A 83 -2.87 44.98 7.98
CA LYS A 83 -2.41 46.40 7.83
C LYS A 83 -0.98 46.70 7.38
N GLY A 84 -0.88 47.14 6.11
CA GLY A 84 -0.25 48.38 5.64
C GLY A 84 1.25 48.60 5.80
N LYS A 85 1.92 48.90 4.69
CA LYS A 85 2.70 50.14 4.50
C LYS A 85 2.90 50.40 3.01
#